data_AF-A0A329MG30-F1
#
_entry.id   AF-A0A329MG30-F1
#
_cell.length_a   1.000
_cell.length_b   1.000
_cell.length_c   1.000
_cell.angle_alpha   90.00
_cell.angle_beta   90.00
_cell.angle_gamma   90.00
#
_symmetry.space_group_name_H-M   'P 1'
#
loop_
_entity.id
_entity.type
_entity.pdbx_description
1 polymer ?
#
loop_
_entity_poly.entity_id
_entity_poly.type
_entity_poly.pdbx_seq_one_letter_code
_entity_poly.pdbx_strand_id
1 'polypeptide(L)'
;MSRRIQNDEQYDKSAMWLVQKAGELSDPLMPDAEKSELMKKYDFVSAEMQRYRRGELAKEYPGLRKIYAELGWVFNDTPAEPPKVEPAPEPKTQAKKVNLSDFLGEE
;
A
#
# COMPACT_ATOMS: atom_id res chain seq x y z
N MET A 1 7.91 -17.36 -9.77
CA MET A 1 7.26 -16.05 -9.56
C MET A 1 7.64 -15.54 -8.18
N SER A 2 8.32 -14.39 -8.11
CA SER A 2 8.70 -13.79 -6.82
C SER A 2 7.45 -13.43 -6.03
N ARG A 3 7.21 -14.13 -4.90
CA ARG A 3 6.08 -13.88 -3.98
C ARG A 3 6.30 -12.62 -3.15
N ARG A 4 6.57 -11.49 -3.80
CA ARG A 4 6.82 -10.19 -3.16
C ARG A 4 5.61 -9.29 -3.34
N ILE A 5 5.28 -8.54 -2.30
CA ILE A 5 4.19 -7.54 -2.32
C ILE A 5 4.73 -6.29 -3.02
N GLN A 6 4.02 -5.85 -4.06
CA GLN A 6 4.45 -4.74 -4.92
C GLN A 6 3.51 -3.54 -4.89
N ASN A 7 2.25 -3.75 -4.50
CA ASN A 7 1.22 -2.72 -4.51
C ASN A 7 0.26 -2.87 -3.31
N ASP A 8 -0.55 -1.84 -3.10
CA ASP A 8 -1.51 -1.80 -1.99
C ASP A 8 -2.56 -2.90 -2.08
N GLU A 9 -3.03 -3.25 -3.29
CA GLU A 9 -4.00 -4.33 -3.47
C GLU A 9 -3.47 -5.69 -2.99
N GLN A 10 -2.20 -6.00 -3.27
CA GLN A 10 -1.54 -7.20 -2.76
C GLN A 10 -1.31 -7.12 -1.25
N TYR A 11 -1.03 -5.93 -0.72
CA TYR A 11 -0.89 -5.71 0.71
C TYR A 11 -2.21 -6.00 1.44
N ASP A 12 -3.33 -5.46 0.95
CA ASP A 12 -4.65 -5.64 1.54
C ASP A 12 -5.11 -7.11 1.48
N LYS A 13 -4.91 -7.77 0.33
CA LYS A 13 -5.18 -9.22 0.20
C LYS A 13 -4.34 -10.03 1.18
N SER A 14 -3.08 -9.66 1.36
CA SER A 14 -2.18 -10.32 2.32
C SER A 14 -2.63 -10.07 3.77
N ALA A 15 -3.09 -8.86 4.08
CA ALA A 15 -3.62 -8.51 5.39
C ALA A 15 -4.87 -9.34 5.72
N MET A 16 -5.83 -9.43 4.79
CA MET A 16 -7.02 -10.27 4.94
C MET A 16 -6.65 -11.73 5.14
N TRP A 17 -5.70 -12.24 4.35
CA TRP A 17 -5.21 -13.61 4.48
C TRP A 17 -4.58 -13.86 5.86
N LEU A 18 -3.75 -12.96 6.37
CA LEU A 18 -3.17 -13.08 7.72
C LEU A 18 -4.25 -13.12 8.81
N VAL A 19 -5.26 -12.25 8.73
CA VAL A 19 -6.36 -12.25 9.72
C VAL A 19 -7.11 -13.57 9.70
N GLN A 20 -7.45 -14.08 8.50
CA GLN A 20 -8.10 -15.38 8.35
C GLN A 20 -7.25 -16.50 8.94
N LYS A 21 -5.96 -16.56 8.58
CA LYS A 21 -5.05 -17.63 9.05
C LYS A 21 -4.69 -17.54 10.52
N ALA A 22 -4.72 -16.35 11.12
CA ALA A 22 -4.58 -16.21 12.57
C ALA A 22 -5.74 -16.90 13.31
N GLY A 23 -6.96 -16.83 12.78
CA GLY A 23 -8.11 -17.56 13.31
C GLY A 23 -8.00 -19.08 13.15
N GLU A 24 -7.37 -19.55 12.08
CA GLU A 24 -7.10 -21.00 11.89
C GLU A 24 -5.98 -21.48 12.83
N LEU A 25 -4.93 -20.68 13.04
CA LEU A 25 -3.81 -21.02 13.92
C LEU A 25 -4.19 -21.05 15.41
N SER A 26 -5.27 -20.36 15.79
CA SER A 26 -5.80 -20.39 17.16
C SER A 26 -6.66 -21.63 17.44
N ASP A 27 -6.98 -22.44 16.43
CA ASP A 27 -7.72 -23.69 16.61
C ASP A 27 -6.87 -24.71 17.39
N PRO A 28 -7.30 -25.15 18.59
CA PRO A 28 -6.58 -26.12 19.39
C PRO A 28 -6.62 -27.55 18.81
N LEU A 29 -7.48 -27.84 17.83
CA LEU A 29 -7.60 -29.16 17.20
C LEU A 29 -6.75 -29.30 15.92
N MET A 30 -6.06 -28.24 15.50
CA MET A 30 -5.21 -28.28 14.31
C MET A 30 -3.99 -29.21 14.54
N PRO A 31 -3.67 -30.12 13.61
CA PRO A 31 -2.48 -30.95 13.70
C PRO A 31 -1.19 -30.12 13.73
N ASP A 32 -0.22 -30.51 14.58
CA ASP A 32 1.04 -29.76 14.75
C ASP A 32 1.84 -29.58 13.47
N ALA A 33 1.82 -30.58 12.58
CA ALA A 33 2.49 -30.52 11.29
C ALA A 33 1.89 -29.43 10.39
N GLU A 34 0.56 -29.39 10.29
CA GLU A 34 -0.16 -28.39 9.51
C GLU A 34 -0.01 -26.99 10.12
N LYS A 35 -0.07 -26.90 11.45
CA LYS A 35 0.17 -25.66 12.20
C LYS A 35 1.56 -25.11 11.93
N SER A 36 2.60 -25.95 11.95
CA SER A 36 3.97 -25.55 11.64
C SER A 36 4.12 -25.03 10.22
N GLU A 37 3.52 -25.71 9.24
CA GLU A 37 3.54 -25.26 7.85
C GLU A 37 2.78 -23.94 7.64
N LEU A 38 1.62 -23.80 8.28
CA LEU A 38 0.82 -22.59 8.22
C LEU A 38 1.55 -21.42 8.88
N MET A 39 2.21 -21.66 10.02
CA MET A 39 3.03 -20.68 10.71
C MET A 39 4.18 -20.19 9.83
N LYS A 40 4.90 -21.09 9.13
CA LYS A 40 5.97 -20.69 8.19
C LYS A 40 5.45 -19.79 7.07
N LYS A 41 4.25 -20.07 6.54
CA LYS A 41 3.60 -19.24 5.52
C LYS A 41 3.17 -17.90 6.12
N TYR A 42 2.63 -17.90 7.33
CA TYR A 42 2.24 -16.71 8.08
C TYR A 42 3.43 -15.78 8.31
N ASP A 43 4.53 -16.31 8.85
CA ASP A 43 5.76 -15.58 9.09
C ASP A 43 6.32 -14.99 7.79
N PHE A 44 6.33 -15.76 6.70
CA PHE A 44 6.76 -15.27 5.39
C PHE A 44 5.92 -14.09 4.88
N VAL A 45 4.59 -14.22 4.91
CA VAL A 45 3.68 -13.17 4.42
C VAL A 45 3.78 -11.92 5.29
N SER A 46 3.85 -12.09 6.63
CA SER A 46 3.99 -10.97 7.56
C SER A 46 5.31 -10.21 7.35
N ALA A 47 6.42 -10.93 7.11
CA ALA A 47 7.71 -10.31 6.82
C ALA A 47 7.69 -9.51 5.51
N GLU A 48 7.03 -10.02 4.47
CA GLU A 48 6.90 -9.31 3.19
C GLU A 48 6.02 -8.07 3.32
N MET A 49 4.93 -8.13 4.12
CA MET A 49 4.10 -6.96 4.42
C MET A 49 4.90 -5.88 5.16
N GLN A 50 5.69 -6.26 6.17
CA GLN A 50 6.56 -5.31 6.87
C GLN A 50 7.59 -4.68 5.93
N ARG A 51 8.19 -5.48 5.04
CA ARG A 51 9.13 -5.01 4.03
C ARG A 51 8.50 -3.98 3.09
N TYR A 52 7.28 -4.24 2.61
CA TYR A 52 6.51 -3.32 1.78
C TYR A 52 6.22 -2.01 2.54
N ARG A 53 5.68 -2.12 3.76
CA ARG A 53 5.31 -0.96 4.57
C ARG A 53 6.51 -0.08 4.93
N ARG A 54 7.66 -0.66 5.24
CA ARG A 54 8.91 0.09 5.45
C ARG A 54 9.32 0.86 4.19
N GLY A 55 9.12 0.28 3.00
CA GLY A 55 9.37 0.96 1.73
C GLY A 55 8.50 2.21 1.57
N GLU A 56 7.19 2.07 1.81
CA GLU A 56 6.25 3.21 1.75
C GLU A 56 6.59 4.29 2.78
N LEU A 57 6.88 3.91 4.03
CA LEU A 57 7.27 4.85 5.07
C LEU A 57 8.61 5.56 4.74
N ALA A 58 9.55 4.87 4.10
CA ALA A 58 10.81 5.45 3.66
C ALA A 58 10.67 6.39 2.45
N LYS A 59 9.54 6.33 1.71
CA LYS A 59 9.17 7.31 0.69
C LYS A 59 8.56 8.55 1.34
N GLU A 60 7.65 8.36 2.29
CA GLU A 60 6.97 9.46 3.00
C GLU A 60 7.92 10.22 3.94
N TYR A 61 8.79 9.49 4.63
CA TYR A 61 9.77 10.02 5.59
C TYR A 61 11.19 9.57 5.22
N PRO A 62 11.93 10.33 4.39
CA PRO A 62 13.25 9.93 3.92
C PRO A 62 14.28 9.68 5.04
N GLY A 63 14.11 10.31 6.21
CA GLY A 63 14.95 10.09 7.39
C GLY A 63 14.90 8.65 7.92
N LEU A 64 13.80 7.92 7.70
CA LEU A 64 13.66 6.53 8.13
C LEU A 64 14.61 5.58 7.40
N ARG A 65 15.10 5.94 6.20
CA ARG A 65 16.06 5.11 5.45
C ARG A 65 17.34 4.86 6.24
N LYS A 66 17.85 5.89 6.90
CA LYS A 66 19.08 5.79 7.72
C LYS A 66 18.85 4.88 8.93
N ILE A 67 17.72 5.07 9.61
CA ILE A 67 17.33 4.26 10.77
C ILE A 67 17.15 2.79 10.34
N TYR A 68 16.48 2.52 9.23
CA TYR A 68 16.32 1.16 8.72
C TYR A 68 17.65 0.52 8.29
N ALA A 69 18.57 1.30 7.72
CA ALA A 69 19.91 0.81 7.40
C ALA A 69 20.71 0.46 8.66
N GLU A 70 20.66 1.29 9.70
CA GLU A 70 21.31 1.03 11.01
C GLU A 70 20.74 -0.22 11.69
N LEU A 71 19.42 -0.44 11.60
CA LEU A 71 18.74 -1.62 12.14
C LEU A 71 18.91 -2.87 11.27
N GLY A 72 19.55 -2.77 10.10
CA GLY A 72 19.69 -3.88 9.14
C GLY A 72 18.36 -4.34 8.53
N TRP A 73 17.34 -3.48 8.53
CA TRP A 73 16.01 -3.82 8.02
C TRP A 73 15.96 -3.73 6.49
N VAL A 74 15.52 -4.81 5.86
CA VAL A 74 15.32 -4.86 4.40
C VAL A 74 13.98 -4.21 4.04
N PHE A 75 13.99 -3.31 3.06
CA PHE A 75 12.80 -2.69 2.47
C PHE A 75 12.91 -2.62 0.93
N ASN A 76 11.80 -2.31 0.25
CA ASN A 76 11.84 -1.97 -1.17
C ASN A 76 12.46 -0.58 -1.32
N ASP A 77 13.73 -0.50 -1.70
CA ASP A 77 14.39 0.76 -2.05
C ASP A 77 14.06 1.13 -3.50
N THR A 78 12.77 1.25 -3.80
CA THR A 78 12.35 1.86 -5.05
C THR A 78 12.46 3.37 -4.80
N PRO A 79 13.28 4.12 -5.57
CA PRO A 79 13.21 5.58 -5.57
C PRO A 79 11.75 5.96 -5.71
N ALA A 80 11.29 6.96 -4.96
CA ALA A 80 9.91 7.43 -5.08
C ALA A 80 9.65 7.68 -6.57
N GLU A 81 8.88 6.79 -7.21
CA GLU A 81 8.18 7.16 -8.41
C GLU A 81 7.42 8.42 -7.98
N PRO A 82 7.58 9.55 -8.70
CA PRO A 82 6.89 10.78 -8.35
C PRO A 82 5.45 10.41 -8.05
N PRO A 83 4.85 10.97 -6.99
CA PRO A 83 3.51 10.58 -6.54
C PRO A 83 2.67 10.42 -7.80
N LYS A 84 2.18 9.19 -8.03
CA LYS A 84 1.23 8.98 -9.10
C LYS A 84 0.05 9.81 -8.69
N VAL A 85 0.04 11.04 -9.19
CA VAL A 85 -1.10 11.93 -9.23
C VAL A 85 -2.17 11.02 -9.78
N GLU A 86 -3.09 10.56 -8.91
CA GLU A 86 -4.44 10.34 -9.37
C GLU A 86 -4.74 11.60 -10.16
N PRO A 87 -4.97 11.55 -11.49
CA PRO A 87 -5.51 12.71 -12.14
C PRO A 87 -6.77 13.01 -11.35
N ALA A 88 -6.72 14.14 -10.61
CA ALA A 88 -7.92 14.77 -10.09
C ALA A 88 -8.97 14.66 -11.19
N PRO A 89 -10.21 14.23 -10.90
CA PRO A 89 -11.23 14.09 -11.91
C PRO A 89 -11.20 15.38 -12.73
N GLU A 90 -10.92 15.22 -14.03
CA GLU A 90 -10.60 16.30 -14.95
C GLU A 90 -11.55 17.48 -14.67
N PRO A 91 -11.07 18.71 -14.46
CA PRO A 91 -11.95 19.85 -14.58
C PRO A 91 -12.39 19.85 -16.05
N LYS A 92 -13.56 19.27 -16.31
CA LYS A 92 -14.27 19.44 -17.58
C LYS A 92 -14.52 20.94 -17.71
N THR A 93 -13.59 21.61 -18.36
CA THR A 93 -13.80 22.91 -19.00
C THR A 93 -14.95 22.75 -19.98
N GLN A 94 -16.18 22.89 -19.51
CA GLN A 94 -17.24 23.46 -20.33
C GLN A 94 -17.09 24.96 -20.21
N ALA A 95 -16.26 25.52 -21.08
CA ALA A 95 -16.29 26.93 -21.43
C ALA A 95 -17.66 27.21 -22.08
N LYS A 96 -18.69 27.42 -21.26
CA LYS A 96 -19.88 28.13 -21.71
C LYS A 96 -19.43 29.58 -21.83
N LYS A 97 -19.18 30.02 -23.06
CA LYS A 97 -19.03 31.45 -23.39
C LYS A 97 -20.33 32.12 -22.98
N VAL A 98 -20.37 32.67 -21.77
CA VAL A 98 -21.38 33.65 -21.40
C VAL A 98 -20.85 34.95 -22.00
N ASN A 99 -21.54 35.49 -23.01
CA ASN A 99 -21.23 36.81 -23.51
C ASN A 99 -21.49 37.81 -22.38
N LEU A 100 -20.45 38.53 -21.96
CA LEU A 100 -20.53 39.55 -20.90
C LEU A 100 -21.44 40.73 -21.26
N SER A 101 -21.85 40.85 -22.54
CA SER A 101 -22.74 41.88 -23.06
C SER A 101 -24.19 41.75 -22.57
N ASP A 102 -24.60 40.58 -22.05
CA ASP A 102 -25.95 40.36 -21.50
C ASP A 102 -26.05 40.65 -19.98
N PHE A 103 -24.94 40.93 -19.29
CA PHE A 103 -24.91 41.04 -17.82
C PHE A 103 -24.57 42.44 -17.28
N LEU A 104 -24.05 43.36 -18.10
CA LEU A 104 -23.68 44.71 -17.66
C LEU A 104 -24.31 45.81 -18.53
N GLY A 105 -25.65 45.85 -18.49
CA GLY A 105 -26.48 47.06 -18.42
C GLY A 105 -26.60 47.96 -19.64
N GLU A 106 -27.83 48.23 -20.07
CA GLU A 106 -28.23 49.55 -20.55
C GLU A 106 -29.50 49.99 -19.81
N GLU A 107 -29.56 51.32 -19.64
CA GLU A 107 -30.47 52.15 -18.84
C GLU A 107 -31.97 51.95 -19.07
#